data_AF-A0A7X6UF25-F1
#
_entry.id   AF-A0A7X6UF25-F1
#
_cell.length_a   1.000
_cell.length_b   1.000
_cell.length_c   1.000
_cell.angle_alpha   90.00
_cell.angle_beta   90.00
_cell.angle_gamma   90.00
#
_symmetry.space_group_name_H-M   'P 1'
#
loop_
_entity.id
_entity.type
_entity.pdbx_description
1 polymer ?
#
loop_
_entity_poly.entity_id
_entity_poly.type
_entity_poly.pdbx_seq_one_letter_code
_entity_poly.pdbx_strand_id
1 'polypeptide(L)'
;YMVHASKIRRAGIPILTSHTIVRADGTEAVESAVIARVDPFWNLIPGSEKTVACDVICIAVGLSPLAELLWQAGCEMRYVNELGGHVPVRNRYLETSVPGIYVAGDLTGIEEASSALVEGQLAGLEAAATLGYQSEDYESKRQDLVEQLRQLRAGPEGDKIRESIALTLHGFSPKEVDHAV
;
A
#
# COMPACT_ATOMS: atom_id res chain seq x y z
N TYR A 1 -1.62 0.23 13.09
CA TYR A 1 -0.25 0.35 13.70
C TYR A 1 -0.12 0.12 15.22
N MET A 2 -1.19 0.12 16.03
CA MET A 2 -1.09 0.01 17.50
C MET A 2 -0.34 -1.22 18.02
N VAL A 3 -0.44 -2.36 17.32
CA VAL A 3 0.23 -3.60 17.70
C VAL A 3 1.76 -3.46 17.68
N HIS A 4 2.33 -2.78 16.68
CA HIS A 4 3.77 -2.54 16.58
C HIS A 4 4.25 -1.50 17.60
N ALA A 5 3.56 -0.36 17.69
CA ALA A 5 3.89 0.69 18.65
C ALA A 5 3.88 0.18 20.10
N SER A 6 2.96 -0.72 20.45
CA SER A 6 2.90 -1.33 21.79
C SER A 6 4.10 -2.21 22.10
N LYS A 7 4.64 -2.95 21.12
CA LYS A 7 5.85 -3.77 21.30
C LYS A 7 7.07 -2.88 21.57
N ILE A 8 7.23 -1.81 20.79
CA ILE A 8 8.31 -0.83 20.93
C ILE A 8 8.26 -0.14 22.31
N ARG A 9 7.06 0.29 22.74
CA ARG A 9 6.87 0.90 24.06
C ARG A 9 7.22 -0.04 25.21
N ARG A 10 6.82 -1.32 25.14
CA ARG A 10 7.17 -2.32 26.17
C ARG A 10 8.67 -2.57 26.25
N ALA A 11 9.39 -2.40 25.15
CA ALA A 11 10.86 -2.46 25.13
C ALA A 11 11.54 -1.21 25.69
N GLY A 12 10.78 -0.21 26.17
CA GLY A 12 11.33 1.03 26.71
C GLY A 12 11.85 2.01 25.64
N ILE A 13 11.58 1.75 24.36
CA ILE A 13 12.04 2.59 23.26
C ILE A 13 11.10 3.81 23.13
N PRO A 14 11.62 5.05 23.17
CA PRO A 14 10.79 6.26 23.03
C PRO A 14 10.11 6.33 21.66
N ILE A 15 8.83 6.71 21.65
CA ILE A 15 8.09 7.03 20.41
C ILE A 15 7.76 8.53 20.44
N LEU A 16 8.41 9.29 19.57
CA LEU A 16 8.22 10.73 19.45
C LEU A 16 7.26 11.01 18.29
N THR A 17 5.97 11.17 18.59
CA THR A 17 4.97 11.62 17.60
C THR A 17 5.10 13.12 17.37
N SER A 18 4.71 13.62 16.19
CA SER A 18 4.85 15.05 15.83
C SER A 18 6.28 15.56 15.95
N HIS A 19 7.25 14.73 15.55
CA HIS A 19 8.65 15.10 15.41
C HIS A 19 9.14 14.71 14.02
N THR A 20 10.14 15.43 13.53
CA THR A 20 10.84 15.13 12.28
C THR A 20 12.34 15.31 12.44
N ILE A 21 13.12 14.76 11.50
CA ILE A 21 14.54 15.01 11.37
C ILE A 21 14.73 16.33 10.61
N VAL A 22 15.48 17.25 11.21
CA VAL A 22 15.85 18.55 10.60
C VAL A 22 17.15 18.41 9.81
N ARG A 23 18.13 17.69 10.37
CA ARG A 23 19.47 17.51 9.81
C ARG A 23 20.14 16.26 10.37
N ALA A 24 21.00 15.63 9.57
CA ALA A 24 22.01 14.69 10.03
C ALA A 24 23.38 15.39 10.03
N ASP A 25 24.16 15.19 11.08
CA ASP A 25 25.47 15.80 11.30
C ASP A 25 26.55 14.71 11.30
N GLY A 26 27.68 14.99 10.66
CA GLY A 26 28.84 14.10 10.54
C GLY A 26 29.68 14.40 9.29
N THR A 27 30.92 13.90 9.23
CA THR A 27 31.82 14.16 8.09
C THR A 27 31.87 12.99 7.10
N GLU A 28 32.26 11.80 7.56
CA GLU A 28 32.35 10.59 6.72
C GLU A 28 31.13 9.67 6.91
N ALA A 29 30.50 9.73 8.08
CA ALA A 29 29.31 8.98 8.45
C ALA A 29 28.44 9.84 9.38
N VAL A 30 27.21 9.40 9.65
CA VAL A 30 26.35 10.07 10.63
C VAL A 30 27.00 9.93 12.01
N GLU A 31 27.04 11.03 12.76
CA GLU A 31 27.49 11.08 14.15
C GLU A 31 26.37 11.58 15.08
N SER A 32 25.42 12.34 14.53
CA SER A 32 24.19 12.71 15.21
C SER A 32 23.08 13.13 14.26
N ALA A 33 21.86 13.20 14.79
CA ALA A 33 20.70 13.78 14.12
C ALA A 33 20.10 14.91 14.96
N VAL A 34 19.71 16.01 14.32
CA VAL A 34 18.87 17.04 14.91
C VAL A 34 17.42 16.72 14.60
N ILE A 35 16.62 16.50 15.64
CA ILE A 35 15.17 16.34 15.54
C ILE A 35 14.47 17.58 16.07
N ALA A 36 13.25 17.87 15.62
CA ALA A 36 12.42 18.94 16.15
C ALA A 36 10.95 18.56 16.13
N ARG A 37 10.15 19.25 16.95
CA ARG A 37 8.69 19.11 16.92
C ARG A 37 8.11 19.79 15.70
N VAL A 38 7.02 19.22 15.18
CA VAL A 38 6.20 19.81 14.12
C VAL A 38 4.80 20.13 14.62
N ASP A 39 4.20 21.20 14.07
CA ASP A 39 2.81 21.56 14.29
C ASP A 39 1.85 20.69 13.41
N PRO A 40 0.52 20.83 13.54
CA PRO A 40 -0.45 20.10 12.70
C PRO A 40 -0.36 20.38 11.20
N PHE A 41 0.36 21.44 10.80
CA PHE A 41 0.60 21.81 9.41
C PHE A 41 2.02 21.43 8.94
N TRP A 42 2.73 20.62 9.72
CA TRP A 42 4.09 20.14 9.46
C TRP A 42 5.19 21.21 9.50
N ASN A 43 4.92 22.39 10.08
CA ASN A 43 5.95 23.40 10.29
C ASN A 43 6.80 23.05 11.51
N LEU A 44 8.11 23.28 11.43
CA LEU A 44 9.02 23.16 12.57
C LEU A 44 8.61 24.16 13.67
N ILE A 45 8.59 23.69 14.92
CA ILE A 45 8.40 24.56 16.09
C ILE A 45 9.79 25.06 16.53
N PRO A 46 10.12 26.35 16.34
CA PRO A 46 11.45 26.86 16.66
C PRO A 46 11.79 26.70 18.15
N GLY A 47 13.03 26.32 18.45
CA GLY A 47 13.51 26.10 19.82
C GLY A 47 13.14 24.72 20.40
N SER A 48 12.52 23.85 19.61
CA SER A 48 12.22 22.47 19.99
C SER A 48 13.28 21.46 19.53
N GLU A 49 14.37 21.95 18.95
CA GLU A 49 15.44 21.13 18.40
C GLU A 49 16.16 20.35 19.51
N LYS A 50 16.44 19.08 19.22
CA LYS A 50 17.24 18.21 20.08
C LYS A 50 18.22 17.43 19.22
N THR A 51 19.48 17.39 19.65
CA THR A 51 20.49 16.53 19.04
C THR A 51 20.46 15.15 19.69
N VAL A 52 20.48 14.11 18.86
CA VAL A 52 20.56 12.71 19.25
C VAL A 52 21.83 12.14 18.66
N ALA A 53 22.76 11.67 19.50
CA ALA A 53 23.94 10.94 19.01
C ALA A 53 23.49 9.61 18.40
N CYS A 54 23.86 9.37 17.15
CA CYS A 54 23.57 8.14 16.42
C CYS A 54 24.54 7.99 15.25
N ASP A 55 24.78 6.75 14.85
CA ASP A 55 25.59 6.37 13.68
C ASP A 55 24.74 5.95 12.46
N VAL A 56 23.45 5.72 12.68
CA VAL A 56 22.48 5.28 11.67
C VAL A 56 21.17 6.04 11.81
N ILE A 57 20.60 6.43 10.66
CA ILE A 57 19.24 6.96 10.55
C ILE A 57 18.46 6.06 9.58
N CYS A 58 17.43 5.40 10.08
CA CYS A 58 16.50 4.63 9.25
C CYS A 58 15.31 5.51 8.86
N ILE A 59 15.14 5.79 7.57
CA ILE A 59 14.05 6.62 7.04
C ILE A 59 12.95 5.72 6.49
N ALA A 60 11.73 5.87 6.99
CA ALA A 60 10.53 5.20 6.51
C ALA A 60 9.41 6.24 6.29
N VAL A 61 9.35 6.83 5.10
CA VAL A 61 8.48 7.98 4.75
C VAL A 61 7.33 7.65 3.81
N GLY A 62 7.05 6.36 3.62
CA GLY A 62 6.04 5.87 2.70
C GLY A 62 6.62 4.88 1.71
N LEU A 63 5.74 4.32 0.89
CA LEU A 63 6.06 3.39 -0.18
C LEU A 63 5.41 3.92 -1.46
N SER A 64 5.89 3.49 -2.61
CA SER A 64 5.24 3.73 -3.90
C SER A 64 5.23 2.44 -4.71
N PRO A 65 4.14 2.15 -5.46
CA PRO A 65 4.07 0.98 -6.33
C PRO A 65 5.19 0.99 -7.40
N LEU A 66 5.81 -0.16 -7.64
CA LEU A 66 6.87 -0.32 -8.66
C LEU A 66 6.25 -0.61 -10.04
N ALA A 67 5.75 0.43 -10.70
CA ALA A 67 4.87 0.31 -11.87
C ALA A 67 5.56 0.39 -13.25
N GLU A 68 6.90 0.42 -13.31
CA GLU A 68 7.68 0.66 -14.53
C GLU A 68 7.39 -0.35 -15.65
N LEU A 69 7.23 -1.63 -15.31
CA LEU A 69 6.92 -2.66 -16.30
C LEU A 69 5.52 -2.51 -16.89
N LEU A 70 4.56 -1.97 -16.12
CA LEU A 70 3.19 -1.75 -16.58
C LEU A 70 3.13 -0.58 -17.57
N TRP A 71 3.88 0.49 -17.30
CA TRP A 71 4.05 1.57 -18.28
C TRP A 71 4.70 1.08 -19.57
N GLN A 72 5.76 0.27 -19.48
CA GLN A 72 6.41 -0.31 -20.67
C GLN A 72 5.48 -1.24 -21.46
N ALA A 73 4.59 -1.96 -20.77
CA ALA A 73 3.59 -2.81 -21.38
C ALA A 73 2.39 -2.03 -21.98
N GLY A 74 2.29 -0.72 -21.75
CA GLY A 74 1.22 0.12 -22.26
C GLY A 74 -0.06 0.10 -21.41
N CYS A 75 0.02 -0.34 -20.15
CA CYS A 75 -1.11 -0.28 -19.22
C CYS A 75 -1.51 1.18 -18.96
N GLU A 76 -2.82 1.46 -18.98
CA GLU A 76 -3.40 2.68 -18.43
C GLU A 76 -3.12 2.75 -16.92
N MET A 77 -2.65 3.92 -16.47
CA MET A 77 -2.27 4.18 -15.08
C MET A 77 -3.05 5.37 -14.54
N ARG A 78 -3.29 5.38 -13.23
CA ARG A 78 -3.99 6.46 -12.53
C ARG A 78 -3.24 6.85 -11.27
N TYR A 79 -3.17 8.14 -10.97
CA TYR A 79 -2.61 8.62 -9.72
C TYR A 79 -3.71 8.65 -8.64
N VAL A 80 -3.54 7.85 -7.59
CA VAL A 80 -4.44 7.78 -6.45
C VAL A 80 -3.59 7.79 -5.18
N ASN A 81 -3.63 8.91 -4.45
CA ASN A 81 -2.74 9.16 -3.32
C ASN A 81 -2.93 8.13 -2.20
N GLU A 82 -4.17 7.76 -1.94
CA GLU A 82 -4.61 6.77 -0.95
C GLU A 82 -4.12 5.35 -1.27
N LEU A 83 -3.79 5.06 -2.54
CA LEU A 83 -3.21 3.78 -2.98
C LEU A 83 -1.70 3.84 -3.12
N GLY A 84 -1.05 4.96 -2.80
CA GLY A 84 0.41 5.08 -2.87
C GLY A 84 0.97 5.80 -4.09
N GLY A 85 0.12 6.42 -4.91
CA GLY A 85 0.52 7.14 -6.11
C GLY A 85 0.03 6.47 -7.38
N HIS A 86 0.93 6.13 -8.31
CA HIS A 86 0.55 5.57 -9.60
C HIS A 86 0.23 4.08 -9.50
N VAL A 87 -1.00 3.72 -9.84
CA VAL A 87 -1.52 2.34 -9.86
C VAL A 87 -2.17 2.05 -11.22
N PRO A 88 -2.14 0.80 -11.69
CA PRO A 88 -2.74 0.41 -12.97
C PRO A 88 -4.26 0.41 -12.87
N VAL A 89 -4.89 0.82 -13.96
CA VAL A 89 -6.32 0.63 -14.15
C VAL A 89 -6.55 -0.85 -14.43
N ARG A 90 -7.46 -1.47 -13.66
CA ARG A 90 -7.74 -2.90 -13.70
C ARG A 90 -9.23 -3.20 -13.67
N ASN A 91 -9.60 -4.45 -13.90
CA ASN A 91 -10.95 -4.95 -13.67
C ASN A 91 -11.03 -5.71 -12.32
N ARG A 92 -12.19 -6.29 -12.03
CA ARG A 92 -12.44 -7.08 -10.80
C ARG A 92 -11.68 -8.41 -10.74
N TYR A 93 -11.15 -8.86 -11.87
CA TYR A 93 -10.36 -10.08 -12.03
C TYR A 93 -8.86 -9.81 -11.91
N LEU A 94 -8.49 -8.59 -11.50
CA LEU A 94 -7.11 -8.12 -11.40
C LEU A 94 -6.36 -8.01 -12.74
N GLU A 95 -7.07 -8.07 -13.87
CA GLU A 95 -6.51 -7.84 -15.19
C GLU A 95 -6.46 -6.34 -15.48
N THR A 96 -5.33 -5.88 -16.02
CA THR A 96 -5.13 -4.48 -16.39
C THR A 96 -5.89 -4.11 -17.67
N SER A 97 -5.78 -2.86 -18.11
CA SER A 97 -6.24 -2.41 -19.43
C SER A 97 -5.55 -3.10 -20.63
N VAL A 98 -4.42 -3.79 -20.41
CA VAL A 98 -3.77 -4.62 -21.41
C VAL A 98 -4.15 -6.09 -21.16
N PRO A 99 -4.86 -6.75 -22.10
CA PRO A 99 -5.32 -8.12 -21.93
C PRO A 99 -4.18 -9.10 -21.65
N GLY A 100 -4.40 -10.03 -20.72
CA GLY A 100 -3.41 -11.02 -20.31
C GLY A 100 -2.35 -10.51 -19.32
N ILE A 101 -2.39 -9.24 -18.92
CA ILE A 101 -1.54 -8.70 -17.86
C ILE A 101 -2.37 -8.54 -16.59
N TYR A 102 -1.95 -9.23 -15.53
CA TYR A 102 -2.59 -9.23 -14.22
C TYR A 102 -1.69 -8.58 -13.17
N VAL A 103 -2.29 -7.97 -12.16
CA VAL A 103 -1.59 -7.23 -11.09
C VAL A 103 -2.07 -7.67 -9.71
N ALA A 104 -1.19 -7.66 -8.72
CA ALA A 104 -1.52 -8.08 -7.35
C ALA A 104 -0.59 -7.41 -6.34
N GLY A 105 -1.02 -7.36 -5.08
CA GLY A 105 -0.24 -6.79 -3.99
C GLY A 105 -0.08 -5.29 -4.13
N ASP A 106 1.02 -4.73 -3.66
CA ASP A 106 1.20 -3.28 -3.59
C ASP A 106 1.14 -2.56 -4.95
N LEU A 107 1.17 -3.29 -6.07
CA LEU A 107 0.88 -2.76 -7.40
C LEU A 107 -0.57 -2.31 -7.56
N THR A 108 -1.54 -2.95 -6.91
CA THR A 108 -2.97 -2.59 -6.95
C THR A 108 -3.30 -1.45 -5.98
N GLY A 109 -2.40 -1.21 -5.03
CA GLY A 109 -2.45 -0.20 -3.99
C GLY A 109 -1.72 -0.69 -2.75
N ILE A 110 -1.05 0.21 -2.02
CA ILE A 110 -0.29 -0.18 -0.83
C ILE A 110 -1.24 -0.57 0.30
N GLU A 111 -1.17 -1.84 0.71
CA GLU A 111 -2.02 -2.43 1.74
C GLU A 111 -1.18 -3.26 2.73
N GLU A 112 -1.81 -4.29 3.34
CA GLU A 112 -1.16 -5.25 4.21
C GLU A 112 -0.71 -6.49 3.44
N ALA A 113 0.28 -7.20 3.98
CA ALA A 113 0.79 -8.44 3.41
C ALA A 113 -0.31 -9.50 3.17
N SER A 114 -1.33 -9.54 4.02
CA SER A 114 -2.47 -10.46 3.87
C SER A 114 -3.26 -10.19 2.59
N SER A 115 -3.57 -8.92 2.30
CA SER A 115 -4.26 -8.53 1.06
C SER A 115 -3.42 -8.93 -0.15
N ALA A 116 -2.12 -8.65 -0.11
CA ALA A 116 -1.21 -8.96 -1.21
C ALA A 116 -1.14 -10.46 -1.54
N LEU A 117 -1.16 -11.33 -0.51
CA LEU A 117 -1.17 -12.78 -0.71
C LEU A 117 -2.47 -13.24 -1.38
N VAL A 118 -3.62 -12.75 -0.92
CA VAL A 118 -4.93 -13.12 -1.46
C VAL A 118 -5.10 -12.59 -2.88
N GLU A 119 -4.67 -11.36 -3.16
CA GLU A 119 -4.66 -10.82 -4.53
C GLU A 119 -3.74 -11.62 -5.46
N GLY A 120 -2.57 -12.06 -4.98
CA GLY A 120 -1.68 -12.91 -5.77
C GLY A 120 -2.32 -14.23 -6.15
N GLN A 121 -3.04 -14.86 -5.20
CA GLN A 121 -3.82 -16.06 -5.46
C GLN A 121 -4.94 -15.82 -6.47
N LEU A 122 -5.69 -14.72 -6.31
CA LEU A 122 -6.78 -14.36 -7.21
C LEU A 122 -6.25 -14.06 -8.63
N ALA A 123 -5.23 -13.23 -8.77
CA ALA A 123 -4.63 -12.90 -10.06
C ALA A 123 -4.09 -14.14 -10.77
N GLY A 124 -3.44 -15.05 -10.04
CA GLY A 124 -2.97 -16.32 -10.58
C GLY A 124 -4.11 -17.24 -11.01
N LEU A 125 -5.18 -17.32 -10.22
CA LEU A 125 -6.37 -18.12 -10.54
C LEU A 125 -7.07 -17.59 -11.81
N GLU A 126 -7.24 -16.29 -11.93
CA GLU A 126 -7.87 -15.63 -13.08
C GLU A 126 -7.00 -15.74 -14.34
N ALA A 127 -5.68 -15.56 -14.22
CA ALA A 127 -4.76 -15.74 -15.33
C ALA A 127 -4.76 -17.19 -15.86
N ALA A 128 -4.75 -18.19 -14.97
CA ALA A 128 -4.82 -19.59 -15.35
C ALA A 128 -6.15 -19.94 -16.03
N ALA A 129 -7.26 -19.40 -15.50
CA ALA A 129 -8.59 -19.58 -16.06
C ALA A 129 -8.70 -19.02 -17.49
N THR A 130 -8.16 -17.82 -17.74
CA THR A 130 -8.12 -17.20 -19.08
C THR A 130 -7.34 -18.03 -20.09
N LEU A 131 -6.32 -18.78 -19.65
CA LEU A 131 -5.56 -19.71 -20.49
C LEU A 131 -6.25 -21.07 -20.70
N GLY A 132 -7.45 -21.27 -20.13
CA GLY A 132 -8.21 -22.52 -20.22
C GLY A 132 -7.86 -23.57 -19.16
N TYR A 133 -7.05 -23.22 -18.16
CA TYR A 133 -6.68 -24.12 -17.06
C TYR A 133 -7.58 -23.88 -15.83
N GLN A 134 -8.85 -24.25 -15.94
CA GLN A 134 -9.80 -24.17 -14.83
C GLN A 134 -9.92 -25.51 -14.10
N SER A 135 -9.80 -25.48 -12.78
CA SER A 135 -10.14 -26.61 -11.91
C SER A 135 -11.65 -26.65 -11.65
N GLU A 136 -12.19 -27.81 -11.28
CA GLU A 136 -13.61 -27.99 -10.97
C GLU A 136 -14.11 -27.05 -9.85
N ASP A 137 -13.20 -26.65 -8.95
CA ASP A 137 -13.47 -25.78 -7.81
C ASP A 137 -13.17 -24.29 -8.07
N TYR A 138 -12.92 -23.90 -9.33
CA TYR A 138 -12.55 -22.53 -9.72
C TYR A 138 -13.48 -21.46 -9.11
N GLU A 139 -14.79 -21.58 -9.33
CA GLU A 139 -15.75 -20.57 -8.85
C GLU A 139 -15.79 -20.49 -7.32
N SER A 140 -15.70 -21.64 -6.64
CA SER A 140 -15.68 -21.68 -5.18
C SER A 140 -14.42 -21.03 -4.62
N LYS A 141 -13.25 -21.32 -5.20
CA LYS A 141 -11.98 -20.69 -4.80
C LYS A 141 -12.00 -19.19 -5.05
N ARG A 142 -12.48 -18.78 -6.23
CA ARG A 142 -12.60 -17.37 -6.60
C ARG A 142 -13.48 -16.62 -5.62
N GLN A 143 -14.66 -17.17 -5.29
CA GLN A 143 -15.58 -16.56 -4.35
C GLN A 143 -14.98 -16.45 -2.94
N ASP A 144 -14.27 -17.48 -2.48
CA ASP A 144 -13.57 -17.47 -1.20
C ASP A 144 -12.49 -16.38 -1.14
N LEU A 145 -11.64 -16.26 -2.16
CA LEU A 145 -10.60 -15.23 -2.23
C LEU A 145 -11.18 -13.81 -2.25
N VAL A 146 -12.27 -13.58 -2.99
CA VAL A 146 -12.96 -12.28 -3.02
C VAL A 146 -13.54 -11.95 -1.64
N GLU A 147 -14.12 -12.92 -0.95
CA GLU A 147 -14.65 -12.72 0.40
C GLU A 147 -13.54 -12.46 1.43
N GLN A 148 -12.40 -13.12 1.31
CA GLN A 148 -11.22 -12.83 2.13
C GLN A 148 -10.75 -11.38 1.96
N LEU A 149 -10.66 -10.87 0.71
CA LEU A 149 -10.31 -9.47 0.46
C LEU A 149 -11.30 -8.50 1.10
N ARG A 150 -12.60 -8.78 1.00
CA ARG A 150 -13.64 -7.98 1.68
C ARG A 150 -13.45 -7.94 3.18
N GLN A 151 -13.18 -9.10 3.80
CA GLN A 151 -12.97 -9.20 5.24
C GLN A 151 -11.73 -8.42 5.68
N LEU A 152 -10.62 -8.53 4.94
CA LEU A 152 -9.40 -7.78 5.19
C LEU A 152 -9.63 -6.27 5.08
N ARG A 153 -10.53 -5.84 4.19
CA ARG A 153 -10.88 -4.43 3.97
C ARG A 153 -12.06 -3.96 4.83
N ALA A 154 -12.71 -4.79 5.65
CA ALA A 154 -13.95 -4.44 6.36
C ALA A 154 -13.80 -3.34 7.43
N GLY A 155 -12.58 -3.03 7.84
CA GLY A 155 -12.29 -2.01 8.86
C GLY A 155 -12.37 -0.55 8.37
N PRO A 156 -12.34 0.43 9.28
CA PRO A 156 -12.39 1.86 8.94
C PRO A 156 -11.29 2.33 7.97
N GLU A 157 -10.11 1.74 8.08
CA GLU A 157 -8.97 1.98 7.21
C GLU A 157 -9.21 1.42 5.79
N GLY A 158 -10.05 0.39 5.67
CA GLY A 158 -10.41 -0.23 4.41
C GLY A 158 -11.50 0.50 3.63
N ASP A 159 -12.28 1.39 4.26
CA ASP A 159 -13.24 2.26 3.53
C ASP A 159 -12.52 3.09 2.46
N LYS A 160 -11.42 3.75 2.85
CA LYS A 160 -10.62 4.57 1.94
C LYS A 160 -10.00 3.73 0.82
N ILE A 161 -9.52 2.53 1.15
CA ILE A 161 -8.95 1.59 0.17
C ILE A 161 -10.03 1.20 -0.85
N ARG A 162 -11.23 0.83 -0.39
CA ARG A 162 -12.35 0.46 -1.28
C ARG A 162 -12.77 1.59 -2.21
N GLU A 163 -12.98 2.78 -1.65
CA GLU A 163 -13.33 3.97 -2.41
C GLU A 163 -12.25 4.30 -3.45
N SER A 164 -10.98 4.14 -3.08
CA SER A 164 -9.84 4.43 -3.96
C SER A 164 -9.65 3.39 -5.04
N ILE A 165 -9.86 2.09 -4.76
CA ILE A 165 -9.83 1.03 -5.77
C ILE A 165 -10.95 1.25 -6.78
N ALA A 166 -12.14 1.69 -6.34
CA ALA A 166 -13.24 2.04 -7.25
C ALA A 166 -12.80 3.07 -8.31
N LEU A 167 -11.95 4.02 -7.91
CA LEU A 167 -11.36 5.00 -8.81
C LEU A 167 -10.38 4.39 -9.80
N THR A 168 -10.02 3.11 -9.75
CA THR A 168 -9.09 2.42 -10.67
C THR A 168 -9.77 1.32 -11.49
N LEU A 169 -11.06 1.07 -11.26
CA LEU A 169 -11.82 0.08 -12.01
C LEU A 169 -12.29 0.65 -13.35
N HIS A 170 -12.23 -0.19 -14.39
CA HIS A 170 -12.84 0.10 -15.70
C HIS A 170 -13.88 -0.97 -16.06
N GLY A 171 -14.87 -0.59 -16.87
CA GLY A 171 -15.88 -1.51 -17.39
C GLY A 171 -17.14 -1.71 -16.52
N PHE A 172 -17.39 -0.90 -15.48
CA PHE A 172 -18.55 -1.04 -14.59
C PHE A 172 -19.16 0.27 -14.10
N SER A 173 -20.40 0.20 -13.60
CA SER A 173 -21.12 1.31 -12.95
C SER A 173 -20.77 1.42 -11.45
N PRO A 174 -20.94 2.60 -10.81
CA PRO A 174 -20.64 2.80 -9.38
C PRO A 174 -21.36 1.86 -8.41
N LYS A 175 -22.45 1.19 -8.83
CA LYS A 175 -23.20 0.24 -8.01
C LYS A 175 -22.58 -1.17 -7.95
N GLU A 176 -21.66 -1.48 -8.86
CA GLU A 176 -21.02 -2.80 -8.99
C GLU A 176 -19.66 -2.89 -8.27
N VAL A 177 -19.22 -1.76 -7.71
CA VAL A 177 -17.97 -1.60 -6.96
C VAL A 177 -17.94 -2.46 -5.69
N ASP A 178 -19.07 -2.60 -5.00
CA ASP A 178 -19.18 -3.35 -3.74
C ASP A 178 -18.91 -4.86 -3.91
N HIS A 179 -18.94 -5.34 -5.15
CA HIS A 179 -18.63 -6.74 -5.49
C HIS A 179 -17.22 -6.97 -6.04
N ALA A 180 -16.45 -5.91 -6.29
CA ALA A 180 -15.16 -5.93 -6.98
C ALA A 180 -13.95 -5.59 -6.08
N VAL A 181 -14.19 -5.28 -4.80
CA VAL A 181 -13.18 -4.86 -3.83
C VAL A 181 -13.28 -5.62 -2.52
#